data_AF-A0AA38I2P4-F1
#
_entry.id   AF-A0AA38I2P4-F1
#
_cell.length_a   1.000
_cell.length_b   1.000
_cell.length_c   1.000
_cell.angle_alpha   90.00
_cell.angle_beta   90.00
_cell.angle_gamma   90.00
#
_symmetry.space_group_name_H-M   'P 1'
#
loop_
_entity.id
_entity.type
_entity.pdbx_description
1 polymer ?
#
loop_
_entity_poly.entity_id
_entity_poly.type
_entity_poly.pdbx_seq_one_letter_code
_entity_poly.pdbx_strand_id
1 'polypeptide(L)'
;MEGREARKFYLMRHGERLDYVFGDWMAQCFDRCGDYLPTNLNMPDTVPKRPQGHHVYAHDPPLTKTGIFQAQITGEAFKKAQLDVSHVYCSPSLRCIQTCDAFLKGCGKNSEIKLRVEPGLYEWWVLFGDCLPDWLTPKELAAEGYNMDLEYKPIVSIDELGAKKETFAEYCSRCLVVSTEAVNAHANCNVLFVAHAGALAVCSWEITGKKSKPLDEAKDDVTAIPYCGFMEVRQTGDKWEKNGSPFLQFSHTSNAVFDYNRLL
;
A
#
# COMPACT_ATOMS: atom_id res chain seq x y z
N MET A 1 -5.52 35.01 -15.56
CA MET A 1 -4.74 34.00 -14.81
C MET A 1 -4.92 32.70 -15.56
N GLU A 2 -3.94 32.31 -16.36
CA GLU A 2 -3.98 31.00 -17.05
C GLU A 2 -4.09 29.89 -15.99
N GLY A 3 -5.02 28.96 -16.23
CA GLY A 3 -5.49 28.00 -15.25
C GLY A 3 -4.39 27.07 -14.80
N ARG A 4 -3.89 27.27 -13.58
CA ARG A 4 -3.04 26.28 -12.90
C ARG A 4 -3.86 24.99 -12.79
N GLU A 5 -3.36 23.90 -13.34
CA GLU A 5 -4.03 22.61 -13.25
C GLU A 5 -4.25 22.26 -11.76
N ALA A 6 -5.45 21.79 -11.43
CA ALA A 6 -5.80 21.45 -10.05
C ALA A 6 -4.85 20.37 -9.54
N ARG A 7 -4.23 20.58 -8.37
CA ARG A 7 -3.36 19.59 -7.72
C ARG A 7 -4.16 18.33 -7.43
N LYS A 8 -3.59 17.18 -7.79
CA LYS A 8 -4.20 15.87 -7.53
C LYS A 8 -3.34 15.09 -6.56
N PHE A 9 -4.02 14.42 -5.65
CA PHE A 9 -3.45 13.51 -4.70
C PHE A 9 -4.19 12.18 -4.84
N TYR A 10 -3.47 11.09 -5.03
CA TYR A 10 -4.02 9.77 -5.27
C TYR A 10 -3.81 8.87 -4.07
N LEU A 11 -4.80 8.02 -3.81
CA LEU A 11 -4.74 7.00 -2.77
C LEU A 11 -5.04 5.63 -3.39
N MET A 12 -4.19 4.64 -3.09
CA MET A 12 -4.34 3.27 -3.56
C MET A 12 -4.15 2.25 -2.42
N ARG A 13 -5.07 1.29 -2.27
CA ARG A 13 -4.88 0.13 -1.37
C ARG A 13 -3.86 -0.83 -1.99
N HIS A 14 -3.08 -1.51 -1.15
CA HIS A 14 -2.24 -2.63 -1.60
C HIS A 14 -3.06 -3.74 -2.33
N GLY A 15 -2.36 -4.55 -3.13
CA GLY A 15 -2.92 -5.71 -3.84
C GLY A 15 -3.24 -6.91 -2.93
N GLU A 16 -3.71 -8.00 -3.54
CA GLU A 16 -4.01 -9.27 -2.86
C GLU A 16 -2.81 -9.81 -2.07
N ARG A 17 -3.05 -10.13 -0.79
CA ARG A 17 -2.04 -10.61 0.15
C ARG A 17 -1.96 -12.13 0.16
N LEU A 18 -0.75 -12.66 0.31
CA LEU A 18 -0.48 -14.10 0.32
C LEU A 18 -1.15 -14.83 1.49
N ASP A 19 -1.12 -14.23 2.69
CA ASP A 19 -1.70 -14.80 3.91
C ASP A 19 -3.24 -14.90 3.85
N TYR A 20 -3.90 -13.95 3.20
CA TYR A 20 -5.36 -13.99 3.02
C TYR A 20 -5.82 -15.11 2.09
N VAL A 21 -5.00 -15.49 1.10
CA VAL A 21 -5.36 -16.52 0.13
C VAL A 21 -5.01 -17.92 0.64
N PHE A 22 -3.88 -18.08 1.31
CA PHE A 22 -3.31 -19.40 1.64
C PHE A 22 -3.25 -19.71 3.15
N GLY A 23 -3.68 -18.79 4.02
CA GLY A 23 -3.67 -19.00 5.47
C GLY A 23 -2.26 -19.21 6.00
N ASP A 24 -2.01 -20.36 6.63
CA ASP A 24 -0.68 -20.75 7.12
C ASP A 24 0.22 -21.24 5.97
N TRP A 25 0.54 -20.30 5.08
CA TRP A 25 1.37 -20.55 3.91
C TRP A 25 2.85 -20.78 4.29
N MET A 26 3.31 -20.20 5.40
CA MET A 26 4.72 -20.30 5.81
C MET A 26 5.08 -21.75 6.15
N ALA A 27 4.20 -22.47 6.87
CA ALA A 27 4.41 -23.88 7.18
C ALA A 27 4.49 -24.78 5.93
N GLN A 28 3.92 -24.32 4.81
CA GLN A 28 3.88 -25.06 3.54
C GLN A 28 5.00 -24.68 2.59
N CYS A 29 5.53 -23.46 2.70
CA CYS A 29 6.44 -22.88 1.70
C CYS A 29 7.87 -22.67 2.19
N PHE A 30 8.16 -22.88 3.47
CA PHE A 30 9.53 -22.83 3.98
C PHE A 30 9.98 -24.20 4.47
N ASP A 31 11.16 -24.63 4.04
CA ASP A 31 11.76 -25.85 4.54
C ASP A 31 12.47 -25.66 5.89
N ARG A 32 13.12 -26.71 6.39
CA ARG A 32 13.85 -26.68 7.67
C ARG A 32 15.09 -25.77 7.65
N CYS A 33 15.61 -25.45 6.47
CA CYS A 33 16.72 -24.52 6.28
C CYS A 33 16.22 -23.07 6.16
N GLY A 34 14.91 -22.86 6.04
CA GLY A 34 14.31 -21.56 5.82
C GLY A 34 14.33 -21.13 4.35
N ASP A 35 14.56 -22.06 3.42
CA ASP A 35 14.49 -21.80 1.99
C ASP A 35 13.03 -21.83 1.51
N TYR A 36 12.69 -20.84 0.68
CA TYR A 36 11.33 -20.65 0.18
C TYR A 36 11.08 -21.48 -1.08
N LEU A 37 9.97 -22.23 -1.12
CA LEU A 37 9.48 -22.96 -2.28
C LEU A 37 7.97 -22.70 -2.46
N PRO A 38 7.52 -22.09 -3.57
CA PRO A 38 6.11 -21.88 -3.82
C PRO A 38 5.39 -23.20 -4.12
N THR A 39 4.21 -23.39 -3.53
CA THR A 39 3.36 -24.59 -3.73
C THR A 39 2.11 -24.34 -4.57
N ASN A 40 1.88 -23.08 -4.99
CA ASN A 40 0.76 -22.70 -5.85
C ASN A 40 1.20 -21.62 -6.85
N LEU A 41 0.63 -21.64 -8.06
CA LEU A 41 0.98 -20.69 -9.13
C LEU A 41 0.67 -19.23 -8.79
N ASN A 42 -0.23 -18.95 -7.84
CA ASN A 42 -0.50 -17.59 -7.37
C ASN A 42 0.51 -17.11 -6.32
N MET A 43 1.42 -17.96 -5.83
CA MET A 43 2.48 -17.56 -4.91
C MET A 43 3.63 -16.88 -5.68
N PRO A 44 4.34 -15.91 -5.06
CA PRO A 44 5.51 -15.31 -5.70
C PRO A 44 6.60 -16.36 -5.96
N ASP A 45 7.44 -16.16 -6.97
CA ASP A 45 8.53 -17.11 -7.27
C ASP A 45 9.63 -17.05 -6.21
N THR A 46 9.83 -15.88 -5.62
CA THR A 46 10.78 -15.62 -4.53
C THR A 46 10.18 -14.65 -3.53
N VAL A 47 10.65 -14.71 -2.30
CA VAL A 47 10.37 -13.70 -1.27
C VAL A 47 11.69 -13.12 -0.76
N PRO A 48 11.74 -11.83 -0.37
CA PRO A 48 12.95 -11.21 0.17
C PRO A 48 13.58 -12.00 1.31
N LYS A 49 14.90 -12.01 1.43
CA LYS A 49 15.50 -12.63 2.63
C LYS A 49 15.26 -11.73 3.84
N ARG A 50 14.72 -12.30 4.92
CA ARG A 50 14.51 -11.59 6.18
C ARG A 50 15.64 -11.92 7.15
N PRO A 51 16.42 -10.93 7.63
CA PRO A 51 17.53 -11.17 8.57
C PRO A 51 17.11 -11.93 9.84
N GLN A 52 15.87 -11.69 10.29
CA GLN A 52 15.28 -12.29 11.48
C GLN A 52 14.73 -13.71 11.21
N GLY A 53 14.66 -14.15 9.95
CA GLY A 53 14.07 -15.42 9.54
C GLY A 53 12.63 -15.29 9.02
N HIS A 54 12.10 -16.37 8.44
CA HIS A 54 10.83 -16.34 7.70
C HIS A 54 9.58 -16.08 8.56
N HIS A 55 9.62 -16.35 9.86
CA HIS A 55 8.47 -16.17 10.75
C HIS A 55 7.96 -14.73 10.81
N VAL A 56 8.79 -13.74 10.50
CA VAL A 56 8.37 -12.32 10.43
C VAL A 56 7.32 -12.06 9.36
N TYR A 57 7.20 -12.94 8.37
CA TYR A 57 6.14 -12.86 7.37
C TYR A 57 4.73 -13.04 7.93
N ALA A 58 4.59 -13.55 9.16
CA ALA A 58 3.32 -13.56 9.89
C ALA A 58 2.69 -12.16 10.02
N HIS A 59 3.54 -11.14 10.14
CA HIS A 59 3.12 -9.75 10.36
C HIS A 59 3.40 -8.83 9.15
N ASP A 60 4.18 -9.29 8.19
CA ASP A 60 4.53 -8.55 6.98
C ASP A 60 4.46 -9.42 5.70
N PRO A 61 3.31 -10.03 5.39
CA PRO A 61 3.18 -10.95 4.26
C PRO A 61 3.36 -10.24 2.91
N PRO A 62 3.93 -10.93 1.90
CA PRO A 62 4.05 -10.40 0.55
C PRO A 62 2.70 -10.42 -0.18
N LEU A 63 2.67 -9.84 -1.38
CA LEU A 63 1.60 -10.01 -2.35
C LEU A 63 1.63 -11.40 -2.99
N THR A 64 0.47 -11.82 -3.50
CA THR A 64 0.37 -12.90 -4.49
C THR A 64 0.76 -12.40 -5.89
N LYS A 65 0.94 -13.31 -6.86
CA LYS A 65 1.08 -12.92 -8.27
C LYS A 65 -0.16 -12.20 -8.80
N THR A 66 -1.35 -12.57 -8.35
CA THR A 66 -2.59 -11.83 -8.63
C THR A 66 -2.54 -10.42 -8.04
N GLY A 67 -2.02 -10.25 -6.82
CA GLY A 67 -1.84 -8.93 -6.19
C GLY A 67 -0.87 -8.03 -6.97
N ILE A 68 0.23 -8.59 -7.48
CA ILE A 68 1.15 -7.90 -8.38
C ILE A 68 0.45 -7.52 -9.69
N PHE A 69 -0.29 -8.46 -10.29
CA PHE A 69 -1.03 -8.21 -11.53
C PHE A 69 -2.08 -7.09 -11.36
N GLN A 70 -2.88 -7.13 -10.28
CA GLN A 70 -3.84 -6.09 -9.91
C GLN A 70 -3.19 -4.70 -9.86
N ALA A 71 -2.02 -4.60 -9.24
CA ALA A 71 -1.29 -3.34 -9.12
C ALA A 71 -0.77 -2.86 -10.48
N GLN A 72 -0.22 -3.77 -11.29
CA GLN A 72 0.32 -3.45 -12.61
C GLN A 72 -0.77 -2.96 -13.57
N ILE A 73 -1.90 -3.67 -13.69
CA ILE A 73 -3.00 -3.24 -14.56
C ILE A 73 -3.61 -1.91 -14.10
N THR A 74 -3.58 -1.62 -12.79
CA THR A 74 -3.99 -0.32 -12.26
C THR A 74 -3.06 0.80 -12.76
N GLY A 75 -1.75 0.55 -12.77
CA GLY A 75 -0.77 1.46 -13.37
C GLY A 75 -0.93 1.64 -14.87
N GLU A 76 -1.21 0.56 -15.60
CA GLU A 76 -1.50 0.62 -17.05
C GLU A 76 -2.76 1.44 -17.34
N ALA A 77 -3.81 1.28 -16.54
CA ALA A 77 -5.03 2.08 -16.64
C ALA A 77 -4.78 3.57 -16.32
N PHE A 78 -3.99 3.85 -15.28
CA PHE A 78 -3.57 5.21 -14.92
C PHE A 78 -2.82 5.90 -16.08
N LYS A 79 -1.86 5.19 -16.68
CA LYS A 79 -1.11 5.66 -17.86
C LYS A 79 -2.03 5.88 -19.07
N LYS A 80 -2.92 4.94 -19.36
CA LYS A 80 -3.88 5.03 -20.47
C LYS A 80 -4.83 6.21 -20.32
N ALA A 81 -5.21 6.54 -19.08
CA ALA A 81 -6.00 7.72 -18.74
C ALA A 81 -5.21 9.04 -18.84
N GLN A 82 -3.93 8.99 -19.27
CA GLN A 82 -3.04 10.16 -19.41
C GLN A 82 -2.90 10.97 -18.11
N LEU A 83 -2.95 10.26 -16.97
CA LEU A 83 -2.72 10.86 -15.66
C LEU A 83 -1.22 10.91 -15.37
N ASP A 84 -0.83 11.87 -14.54
CA ASP A 84 0.57 12.04 -14.13
C ASP A 84 0.72 11.90 -12.62
N VAL A 85 1.85 11.31 -12.21
CA VAL A 85 2.32 11.23 -10.84
C VAL A 85 3.83 11.44 -10.87
N SER A 86 4.33 12.24 -9.92
CA SER A 86 5.74 12.60 -9.85
C SER A 86 6.40 12.06 -8.59
N HIS A 87 5.62 11.83 -7.52
CA HIS A 87 6.12 11.29 -6.26
C HIS A 87 5.18 10.23 -5.72
N VAL A 88 5.76 9.15 -5.18
CA VAL A 88 5.02 8.09 -4.50
C VAL A 88 5.48 7.93 -3.07
N TYR A 89 4.54 7.68 -2.18
CA TYR A 89 4.77 7.30 -0.79
C TYR A 89 4.08 5.97 -0.55
N CYS A 90 4.71 5.08 0.21
CA CYS A 90 4.14 3.79 0.54
C CYS A 90 4.31 3.48 2.02
N SER A 91 3.33 2.79 2.59
CA SER A 91 3.46 2.19 3.92
C SER A 91 4.66 1.23 3.94
N PRO A 92 5.36 1.06 5.08
CA PRO A 92 6.53 0.19 5.21
C PRO A 92 6.22 -1.30 5.03
N SER A 93 4.94 -1.70 5.03
CA SER A 93 4.55 -3.09 4.75
C SER A 93 4.99 -3.53 3.36
N LEU A 94 5.56 -4.74 3.27
CA LEU A 94 6.07 -5.31 2.02
C LEU A 94 5.00 -5.31 0.92
N ARG A 95 3.75 -5.66 1.27
CA ARG A 95 2.59 -5.60 0.36
C ARG A 95 2.36 -4.22 -0.28
N CYS A 96 2.61 -3.14 0.46
CA CYS A 96 2.44 -1.77 -0.04
C CYS A 96 3.59 -1.37 -0.96
N ILE A 97 4.82 -1.72 -0.60
CA ILE A 97 6.02 -1.49 -1.42
C ILE A 97 5.91 -2.23 -2.77
N GLN A 98 5.56 -3.53 -2.72
CA GLN A 98 5.35 -4.35 -3.91
C GLN A 98 4.23 -3.83 -4.81
N THR A 99 3.14 -3.35 -4.20
CA THR A 99 2.04 -2.72 -4.95
C THR A 99 2.53 -1.45 -5.65
N CYS A 100 3.30 -0.60 -4.95
CA CYS A 100 3.79 0.67 -5.48
C CYS A 100 4.75 0.44 -6.65
N ASP A 101 5.70 -0.49 -6.51
CA ASP A 101 6.62 -0.86 -7.58
C ASP A 101 5.89 -1.44 -8.80
N ALA A 102 4.95 -2.37 -8.59
CA ALA A 102 4.16 -2.97 -9.67
C ALA A 102 3.27 -1.93 -10.40
N PHE A 103 2.65 -1.01 -9.65
CA PHE A 103 1.93 0.12 -10.23
C PHE A 103 2.85 0.99 -11.10
N LEU A 104 4.03 1.35 -10.61
CA LEU A 104 4.99 2.13 -11.38
C LEU A 104 5.51 1.38 -12.62
N LYS A 105 5.65 0.04 -12.55
CA LYS A 105 5.95 -0.79 -13.72
C LYS A 105 4.84 -0.70 -14.77
N GLY A 106 3.58 -0.78 -14.36
CA GLY A 106 2.42 -0.56 -15.24
C GLY A 106 2.39 0.84 -15.87
N CYS A 107 2.82 1.85 -15.13
CA CYS A 107 3.02 3.21 -15.65
C CYS A 107 4.23 3.32 -16.61
N GLY A 108 5.19 2.39 -16.52
CA GLY A 108 6.49 2.48 -17.18
C GLY A 108 7.40 3.55 -16.55
N LYS A 109 7.27 3.79 -15.25
CA LYS A 109 8.00 4.82 -14.48
C LYS A 109 8.80 4.26 -13.29
N ASN A 110 8.91 2.94 -13.14
CA ASN A 110 9.54 2.30 -11.98
C ASN A 110 11.05 2.57 -11.87
N SER A 111 11.74 2.86 -12.96
CA SER A 111 13.15 3.31 -12.94
C SER A 111 13.30 4.81 -12.70
N GLU A 112 12.24 5.60 -12.91
CA GLU A 112 12.28 7.07 -12.85
C GLU A 112 11.86 7.58 -11.47
N ILE A 113 10.78 7.03 -10.92
CA ILE A 113 10.21 7.47 -9.64
C ILE A 113 10.69 6.53 -8.53
N LYS A 114 11.37 7.13 -7.55
CA LYS A 114 11.82 6.41 -6.36
C LYS A 114 10.71 6.25 -5.33
N LEU A 115 10.66 5.09 -4.68
CA LEU A 115 9.72 4.77 -3.61
C LEU A 115 10.15 5.42 -2.29
N ARG A 116 9.24 6.16 -1.67
CA ARG A 116 9.43 6.73 -0.33
C ARG A 116 8.65 5.91 0.70
N VAL A 117 9.36 5.32 1.65
CA VAL A 117 8.74 4.54 2.73
C VAL A 117 8.34 5.49 3.86
N GLU A 118 7.04 5.64 4.06
CA GLU A 118 6.46 6.52 5.09
C GLU A 118 5.74 5.68 6.15
N PRO A 119 6.36 5.44 7.33
CA PRO A 119 5.75 4.77 8.47
C PRO A 119 4.42 5.40 8.90
N GLY A 120 4.26 6.71 8.74
CA GLY A 120 3.01 7.42 9.00
C GLY A 120 1.83 7.00 8.11
N LEU A 121 2.05 6.18 7.07
CA LEU A 121 0.99 5.53 6.27
C LEU A 121 0.64 4.11 6.73
N TYR A 122 1.29 3.59 7.77
CA TYR A 122 0.96 2.29 8.34
C TYR A 122 -0.45 2.31 8.96
N GLU A 123 -1.11 1.16 8.93
CA GLU A 123 -2.47 0.98 9.44
C GLU A 123 -2.57 1.23 10.95
N TRP A 124 -3.80 1.36 11.45
CA TRP A 124 -4.04 1.50 12.88
C TRP A 124 -3.74 0.18 13.59
N TRP A 125 -2.55 0.10 14.15
CA TRP A 125 -1.94 -1.15 14.61
C TRP A 125 -2.43 -1.62 15.98
N VAL A 126 -3.31 -0.86 16.65
CA VAL A 126 -4.01 -1.33 17.86
C VAL A 126 -4.84 -2.58 17.59
N LEU A 127 -5.27 -2.79 16.34
CA LEU A 127 -5.97 -3.99 15.92
C LEU A 127 -5.05 -5.20 15.71
N PHE A 128 -3.73 -5.01 15.74
CA PHE A 128 -2.75 -6.01 15.32
C PHE A 128 -1.59 -6.12 16.33
N GLY A 129 -1.70 -7.10 17.23
CA GLY A 129 -0.60 -7.52 18.11
C GLY A 129 -0.13 -6.47 19.12
N ASP A 130 1.09 -6.70 19.63
CA ASP A 130 1.73 -5.89 20.66
C ASP A 130 2.94 -5.07 20.18
N CYS A 131 3.41 -5.32 18.96
CA CYS A 131 4.55 -4.65 18.37
C CYS A 131 4.34 -4.35 16.88
N LEU A 132 5.13 -3.41 16.36
CA LEU A 132 5.22 -3.17 14.92
C LEU A 132 5.91 -4.37 14.24
N PRO A 133 5.55 -4.70 12.98
CA PRO A 133 6.28 -5.69 12.21
C PRO A 133 7.75 -5.28 12.00
N ASP A 134 8.64 -6.27 11.95
CA ASP A 134 10.05 -6.08 11.60
C ASP A 134 10.22 -5.82 10.10
N TRP A 135 9.84 -4.64 9.61
CA TRP A 135 9.91 -4.28 8.19
C TRP A 135 11.34 -4.27 7.65
N LEU A 136 11.47 -4.55 6.34
CA LEU A 136 12.73 -4.33 5.63
C LEU A 136 13.05 -2.82 5.57
N THR A 137 14.31 -2.50 5.80
CA THR A 137 14.81 -1.14 5.63
C THR A 137 14.84 -0.73 4.16
N PRO A 138 14.84 0.58 3.83
CA PRO A 138 15.01 1.03 2.45
C PRO A 138 16.28 0.50 1.77
N LYS A 139 17.36 0.27 2.52
CA LYS A 139 18.60 -0.31 1.99
C LYS A 139 18.45 -1.79 1.63
N GLU A 140 17.78 -2.56 2.48
CA GLU A 140 17.50 -3.97 2.19
C GLU A 140 16.54 -4.10 1.02
N LEU A 141 15.51 -3.26 0.94
CA LEU A 141 14.60 -3.20 -0.21
C LEU A 141 15.33 -2.83 -1.51
N ALA A 142 16.28 -1.88 -1.45
CA ALA A 142 17.11 -1.56 -2.62
C ALA A 142 17.99 -2.75 -3.06
N ALA A 143 18.51 -3.52 -2.11
CA ALA A 143 19.27 -4.74 -2.41
C ALA A 143 18.41 -5.85 -3.04
N GLU A 144 17.11 -5.87 -2.73
CA GLU A 144 16.09 -6.73 -3.37
C GLU A 144 15.61 -6.19 -4.74
N GLY A 145 16.16 -5.06 -5.19
CA GLY A 145 15.92 -4.51 -6.52
C GLY A 145 14.79 -3.47 -6.63
N TYR A 146 14.22 -3.02 -5.51
CA TYR A 146 13.25 -1.92 -5.52
C TYR A 146 13.95 -0.57 -5.70
N ASN A 147 13.37 0.33 -6.49
CA ASN A 147 13.93 1.67 -6.74
C ASN A 147 13.65 2.62 -5.56
N MET A 148 14.41 2.51 -4.47
CA MET A 148 14.15 3.22 -3.22
C MET A 148 14.74 4.64 -3.19
N ASP A 149 14.03 5.57 -2.55
CA ASP A 149 14.54 6.90 -2.19
C ASP A 149 15.31 6.82 -0.86
N LEU A 150 16.60 6.52 -0.92
CA LEU A 150 17.44 6.33 0.27
C LEU A 150 17.70 7.63 1.05
N GLU A 151 17.46 8.79 0.44
CA GLU A 151 17.63 10.11 1.06
C GLU A 151 16.33 10.64 1.68
N TYR A 152 15.21 9.92 1.49
CA TYR A 152 13.94 10.30 2.05
C TYR A 152 13.96 10.21 3.58
N LYS A 153 13.57 11.32 4.22
CA LYS A 153 13.34 11.39 5.67
C LYS A 153 11.84 11.33 5.91
N PRO A 154 11.35 10.30 6.62
CA PRO A 154 9.92 10.19 6.91
C PRO A 154 9.36 11.38 7.68
N ILE A 155 8.11 11.72 7.38
CA ILE A 155 7.33 12.70 8.14
C ILE A 155 7.04 12.16 9.55
N VAL A 156 6.77 10.86 9.64
CA VAL A 156 6.67 10.12 10.90
C VAL A 156 7.67 8.99 10.87
N SER A 157 8.62 9.01 11.81
CA SER A 157 9.61 7.94 11.94
C SER A 157 8.99 6.65 12.50
N ILE A 158 9.70 5.52 12.34
CA ILE A 158 9.31 4.24 12.94
C ILE A 158 9.27 4.35 14.46
N ASP A 159 10.24 5.05 15.06
CA ASP A 159 10.32 5.24 16.51
C ASP A 159 9.12 6.04 17.04
N GLU A 160 8.71 7.11 16.35
CA GLU A 160 7.52 7.88 16.71
C GLU A 160 6.24 7.06 16.58
N LEU A 161 6.11 6.27 15.51
CA LEU A 161 4.96 5.38 15.31
C LEU A 161 4.88 4.30 16.41
N GLY A 162 6.02 3.76 16.83
CA GLY A 162 6.13 2.69 17.82
C GLY A 162 6.13 3.17 19.28
N ALA A 163 6.25 4.47 19.54
CA ALA A 163 6.38 5.02 20.88
C ALA A 163 5.20 4.71 21.80
N LYS A 164 3.99 4.55 21.26
CA LYS A 164 2.79 4.15 21.98
C LYS A 164 1.74 3.54 21.06
N LYS A 165 0.87 2.71 21.63
CA LYS A 165 -0.39 2.32 20.99
C LYS A 165 -1.29 3.57 20.87
N GLU A 166 -1.46 4.06 19.65
CA GLU A 166 -2.20 5.29 19.38
C GLU A 166 -3.72 5.08 19.53
N THR A 167 -4.42 6.09 20.05
CA THR A 167 -5.88 6.15 19.96
C THR A 167 -6.33 6.37 18.51
N PHE A 168 -7.60 6.12 18.19
CA PHE A 168 -8.12 6.39 16.85
C PHE A 168 -8.00 7.87 16.44
N ALA A 169 -8.16 8.80 17.39
CA ALA A 169 -7.98 10.23 17.12
C ALA A 169 -6.52 10.60 16.80
N GLU A 170 -5.56 9.92 17.44
CA GLU A 170 -4.13 10.08 17.14
C GLU A 170 -3.78 9.48 15.79
N TYR A 171 -4.37 8.32 15.43
CA TYR A 171 -4.27 7.75 14.09
C TYR A 171 -4.78 8.71 13.00
N CYS A 172 -5.94 9.33 13.23
CA CYS A 172 -6.49 10.34 12.32
C CYS A 172 -5.56 11.55 12.19
N SER A 173 -5.05 12.05 13.32
CA SER A 173 -4.12 13.18 13.35
C SER A 173 -2.83 12.86 12.58
N ARG A 174 -2.27 11.66 12.77
CA ARG A 174 -1.10 11.17 12.05
C ARG A 174 -1.34 11.12 10.54
N CYS A 175 -2.45 10.51 10.10
CA CYS A 175 -2.81 10.45 8.69
C CYS A 175 -3.00 11.85 8.06
N LEU A 176 -3.59 12.80 8.80
CA LEU A 176 -3.74 14.19 8.37
C LEU A 176 -2.37 14.85 8.18
N VAL A 177 -1.50 14.77 9.20
CA VAL A 177 -0.14 15.35 9.15
C VAL A 177 0.62 14.82 7.93
N VAL A 178 0.67 13.50 7.75
CA VAL A 178 1.36 12.88 6.61
C VAL A 178 0.77 13.34 5.28
N SER A 179 -0.56 13.37 5.17
CA SER A 179 -1.25 13.79 3.94
C SER A 179 -0.93 15.25 3.61
N THR A 180 -1.03 16.14 4.58
CA THR A 180 -0.77 17.58 4.39
C THR A 180 0.69 17.84 4.05
N GLU A 181 1.64 17.29 4.83
CA GLU A 181 3.07 17.54 4.65
C GLU A 181 3.57 16.97 3.32
N ALA A 182 3.24 15.73 2.98
CA ALA A 182 3.68 15.12 1.72
C ALA A 182 3.10 15.83 0.49
N VAL A 183 1.82 16.22 0.54
CA VAL A 183 1.19 16.94 -0.58
C VAL A 183 1.78 18.35 -0.70
N ASN A 184 2.03 19.06 0.41
CA ASN A 184 2.63 20.40 0.41
C ASN A 184 4.10 20.43 0.00
N ALA A 185 4.87 19.39 0.33
CA ALA A 185 6.24 19.22 -0.15
C ALA A 185 6.32 19.22 -1.70
N HIS A 186 5.23 18.85 -2.37
CA HIS A 186 5.13 18.74 -3.83
C HIS A 186 4.00 19.61 -4.39
N ALA A 187 3.95 20.88 -4.00
CA ALA A 187 2.85 21.79 -4.35
C ALA A 187 2.58 21.99 -5.86
N ASN A 188 3.46 21.56 -6.76
CA ASN A 188 3.29 21.67 -8.21
C ASN A 188 3.16 20.32 -8.91
N CYS A 189 3.10 19.22 -8.16
CA CYS A 189 3.13 17.87 -8.69
C CYS A 189 1.97 17.06 -8.12
N ASN A 190 1.70 15.92 -8.75
CA ASN A 190 0.76 14.95 -8.23
C ASN A 190 1.49 13.89 -7.41
N VAL A 191 0.86 13.49 -6.30
CA VAL A 191 1.43 12.53 -5.35
C VAL A 191 0.52 11.31 -5.24
N LEU A 192 1.08 10.12 -5.14
CA LEU A 192 0.35 8.88 -4.86
C LEU A 192 0.76 8.29 -3.52
N PHE A 193 -0.21 7.92 -2.69
CA PHE A 193 0.02 7.06 -1.53
C PHE A 193 -0.46 5.64 -1.81
N VAL A 194 0.39 4.66 -1.52
CA VAL A 194 0.06 3.24 -1.57
C VAL A 194 0.09 2.65 -0.15
N ALA A 195 -1.08 2.34 0.39
CA ALA A 195 -1.24 2.02 1.81
C ALA A 195 -2.34 0.97 2.04
N HIS A 196 -3.01 1.06 3.18
CA HIS A 196 -4.04 0.13 3.64
C HIS A 196 -5.44 0.72 3.44
N ALA A 197 -6.48 -0.13 3.49
CA ALA A 197 -7.87 0.33 3.36
C ALA A 197 -8.22 1.42 4.39
N GLY A 198 -7.83 1.21 5.66
CA GLY A 198 -8.05 2.19 6.72
C GLY A 198 -7.28 3.50 6.50
N ALA A 199 -6.05 3.43 5.99
CA ALA A 199 -5.25 4.62 5.70
C ALA A 199 -5.85 5.41 4.55
N LEU A 200 -6.34 4.72 3.50
CA LEU A 200 -7.09 5.31 2.40
C LEU A 200 -8.30 6.10 2.89
N ALA A 201 -9.12 5.47 3.73
CA ALA A 201 -10.33 6.06 4.25
C ALA A 201 -10.01 7.31 5.08
N VAL A 202 -9.15 7.18 6.09
CA VAL A 202 -8.81 8.26 7.03
C VAL A 202 -8.07 9.41 6.35
N CYS A 203 -7.05 9.14 5.52
CA CYS A 203 -6.36 10.21 4.77
C CYS A 203 -7.36 10.99 3.90
N SER A 204 -8.31 10.30 3.26
CA SER A 204 -9.34 10.96 2.43
C SER A 204 -10.34 11.78 3.24
N TRP A 205 -10.70 11.35 4.45
CA TRP A 205 -11.64 12.08 5.31
C TRP A 205 -10.98 13.32 5.88
N GLU A 206 -9.84 13.15 6.53
CA GLU A 206 -9.14 14.21 7.23
C GLU A 206 -8.71 15.34 6.28
N ILE A 207 -8.11 15.02 5.12
CA ILE A 207 -7.65 16.06 4.18
C ILE A 207 -8.81 16.86 3.57
N THR A 208 -10.00 16.27 3.49
CA THR A 208 -11.21 16.94 2.96
C THR A 208 -12.04 17.64 4.04
N GLY A 209 -11.53 17.71 5.28
CA GLY A 209 -12.22 18.33 6.41
C GLY A 209 -13.48 17.60 6.85
N LYS A 210 -13.68 16.35 6.40
CA LYS A 210 -14.75 15.48 6.89
C LYS A 210 -14.24 14.79 8.15
N LYS A 211 -14.98 14.92 9.26
CA LYS A 211 -14.62 14.20 10.49
C LYS A 211 -14.55 12.71 10.20
N SER A 212 -13.41 12.08 10.47
CA SER A 212 -13.30 10.63 10.47
C SER A 212 -14.30 10.04 11.46
N LYS A 213 -15.02 9.01 11.01
CA LYS A 213 -15.85 8.20 11.90
C LYS A 213 -14.96 7.19 12.62
N PRO A 214 -15.22 6.89 13.90
CA PRO A 214 -14.62 5.76 14.58
C PRO A 214 -14.67 4.48 13.73
N LEU A 215 -13.63 3.64 13.85
CA LEU A 215 -13.45 2.51 12.95
C LEU A 215 -14.55 1.45 13.05
N ASP A 216 -15.20 1.33 14.20
CA ASP A 216 -16.38 0.50 14.44
C ASP A 216 -17.59 0.99 13.62
N GLU A 217 -17.78 2.31 13.53
CA GLU A 217 -18.83 2.92 12.71
C GLU A 217 -18.51 2.90 11.21
N ALA A 218 -17.23 2.91 10.86
CA ALA A 218 -16.77 2.92 9.46
C ALA A 218 -16.27 1.56 8.97
N LYS A 219 -16.48 0.48 9.75
CA LYS A 219 -15.96 -0.85 9.45
C LYS A 219 -16.44 -1.33 8.09
N ASP A 220 -17.73 -1.16 7.80
CA ASP A 220 -18.32 -1.57 6.53
C ASP A 220 -17.73 -0.77 5.36
N ASP A 221 -17.57 0.55 5.54
CA ASP A 221 -16.95 1.43 4.54
C ASP A 221 -15.49 1.02 4.24
N VAL A 222 -14.69 0.75 5.28
CA VAL A 222 -13.28 0.37 5.14
C VAL A 222 -13.12 -1.03 4.56
N THR A 223 -13.93 -1.99 5.01
CA THR A 223 -13.87 -3.37 4.50
C THR A 223 -14.40 -3.51 3.07
N ALA A 224 -15.24 -2.58 2.62
CA ALA A 224 -15.71 -2.52 1.23
C ALA A 224 -14.63 -2.05 0.23
N ILE A 225 -13.52 -1.45 0.68
CA ILE A 225 -12.44 -1.00 -0.23
C ILE A 225 -11.70 -2.23 -0.76
N PRO A 226 -11.79 -2.59 -2.05
CA PRO A 226 -11.14 -3.79 -2.58
C PRO A 226 -9.61 -3.61 -2.72
N TYR A 227 -8.89 -4.70 -2.97
CA TYR A 227 -7.48 -4.64 -3.36
C TYR A 227 -7.26 -3.73 -4.57
N CYS A 228 -6.18 -2.95 -4.55
CA CYS A 228 -5.91 -1.92 -5.57
C CYS A 228 -7.05 -0.89 -5.77
N GLY A 229 -7.97 -0.77 -4.80
CA GLY A 229 -8.97 0.31 -4.78
C GLY A 229 -8.27 1.66 -4.86
N PHE A 230 -8.69 2.49 -5.82
CA PHE A 230 -8.02 3.73 -6.20
C PHE A 230 -8.97 4.93 -6.09
N MET A 231 -8.47 6.04 -5.56
CA MET A 231 -9.21 7.28 -5.40
C MET A 231 -8.36 8.48 -5.82
N GLU A 232 -8.97 9.42 -6.54
CA GLU A 232 -8.40 10.76 -6.74
C GLU A 232 -8.96 11.73 -5.69
N VAL A 233 -8.12 12.55 -5.11
CA VAL A 233 -8.51 13.73 -4.32
C VAL A 233 -7.96 14.95 -5.04
N ARG A 234 -8.81 15.91 -5.37
CA ARG A 234 -8.45 17.09 -6.17
C ARG A 234 -8.57 18.35 -5.33
N GLN A 235 -7.63 19.25 -5.50
CA GLN A 235 -7.72 20.58 -4.89
C GLN A 235 -8.55 21.53 -5.77
N THR A 236 -9.66 22.00 -5.25
CA THR A 236 -10.53 23.03 -5.86
C THR A 236 -10.45 24.29 -5.00
N GLY A 237 -9.68 25.29 -5.46
CA GLY A 237 -9.35 26.47 -4.64
C GLY A 237 -8.52 26.07 -3.41
N ASP A 238 -8.97 26.41 -2.21
CA ASP A 238 -8.30 26.07 -0.95
C ASP A 238 -8.79 24.74 -0.33
N LYS A 239 -9.71 24.03 -1.00
CA LYS A 239 -10.35 22.82 -0.47
C LYS A 239 -9.94 21.58 -1.25
N TRP A 240 -9.81 20.47 -0.54
CA TRP A 240 -9.66 19.14 -1.13
C TRP A 240 -11.01 18.46 -1.25
N GLU A 241 -11.27 17.86 -2.41
CA GLU A 241 -12.51 17.17 -2.73
C GLU A 241 -12.21 15.76 -3.21
N LYS A 242 -12.92 14.78 -2.64
CA LYS A 242 -12.82 13.38 -3.08
C LYS A 242 -13.49 13.25 -4.43
N ASN A 243 -12.76 12.71 -5.38
CA ASN A 243 -13.26 12.25 -6.67
C ASN A 243 -13.20 10.72 -6.71
N GLY A 244 -14.03 10.11 -7.55
CA GLY A 244 -13.96 8.67 -7.79
C GLY A 244 -12.63 8.27 -8.44
N SER A 245 -12.50 6.99 -8.79
CA SER A 245 -11.40 6.56 -9.64
C SER A 245 -11.48 7.26 -11.01
N PRO A 246 -10.40 7.91 -11.49
CA PRO A 246 -10.38 8.58 -12.78
C PRO A 246 -10.33 7.61 -13.99
N PHE A 247 -10.27 6.31 -13.72
CA PHE A 247 -10.28 5.23 -14.71
C PHE A 247 -11.10 4.04 -14.20
N LEU A 248 -11.36 3.06 -15.08
CA LEU A 248 -12.14 1.86 -14.74
C LEU A 248 -11.48 1.05 -13.62
N GLN A 249 -12.28 0.58 -12.68
CA GLN A 249 -11.82 -0.29 -11.61
C GLN A 249 -11.70 -1.74 -12.08
N PHE A 250 -10.87 -2.52 -11.39
CA PHE A 250 -10.71 -3.95 -11.63
C PHE A 250 -11.61 -4.76 -10.71
N SER A 251 -12.25 -5.79 -11.24
CA SER A 251 -13.09 -6.72 -10.48
C SER A 251 -12.96 -8.12 -11.08
N HIS A 252 -12.86 -9.13 -10.22
CA HIS A 252 -12.77 -10.52 -10.61
C HIS A 252 -13.31 -11.41 -9.48
N THR A 253 -13.69 -12.64 -9.82
CA THR A 253 -14.06 -13.66 -8.83
C THR A 253 -12.82 -14.40 -8.32
N SER A 254 -12.98 -15.18 -7.25
CA SER A 254 -11.96 -16.12 -6.81
C SER A 254 -11.79 -17.27 -7.80
N ASN A 255 -10.63 -17.93 -7.74
CA ASN A 255 -10.34 -19.16 -8.47
C ASN A 255 -9.91 -20.26 -7.50
N ALA A 256 -10.57 -21.41 -7.54
CA ALA A 256 -10.38 -22.47 -6.57
C ALA A 256 -9.18 -23.37 -6.91
N VAL A 257 -8.58 -23.97 -5.88
CA VAL A 257 -7.56 -25.02 -6.07
C VAL A 257 -8.24 -26.29 -6.61
N PHE A 258 -7.71 -26.81 -7.71
CA PHE A 258 -8.14 -28.08 -8.27
C PHE A 258 -7.38 -29.24 -7.60
N ASP A 259 -8.11 -30.15 -6.97
CA ASP A 259 -7.58 -31.40 -6.42
C ASP A 259 -8.00 -32.57 -7.31
N TYR A 260 -7.06 -33.05 -8.12
CA TYR A 260 -7.30 -34.13 -9.07
C TYR A 260 -7.62 -35.46 -8.39
N ASN A 261 -7.25 -35.67 -7.11
CA ASN A 261 -7.54 -36.90 -6.39
C ASN A 261 -9.05 -37.11 -6.18
N ARG A 262 -9.85 -36.06 -6.33
CA ARG A 262 -11.33 -36.16 -6.30
C ARG A 262 -11.91 -36.83 -7.54
N LEU A 263 -11.11 -37.04 -8.59
CA LEU A 263 -11.50 -37.70 -9.83
C LEU A 263 -10.92 -39.12 -9.95
N LEU A 264 -10.13 -39.56 -8.97
CA LEU A 264 -9.57 -40.91 -8.87
C LEU A 264 -10.45 -41.77 -7.95
#